data_AF-A0A7K3NIR3-F1
#
_entry.id   AF-A0A7K3NIR3-F1
#
_cell.length_a   1.000
_cell.length_b   1.000
_cell.length_c   1.000
_cell.angle_alpha   90.00
_cell.angle_beta   90.00
_cell.angle_gamma   90.00
#
_symmetry.space_group_name_H-M   'P 1'
#
loop_
_entity.id
_entity.type
_entity.pdbx_description
1 polymer ?
#
loop_
_entity_poly.entity_id
_entity_poly.type
_entity_poly.pdbx_seq_one_letter_code
_entity_poly.pdbx_strand_id
1 'polypeptide(L)'
;MRDLPPARADAPPPGQSLAQAVAVLCQAFAPAASLSLVLAQTRVAVVCDSPDTARAVGAAFRDFAAPPGPADITILLHCRPPVPEDFCPGVVLADRPFDPRDATSKEQWADLPGGRVVRKKRTGMVFVFGDNVHVAAGPCLDHLDQIVNFINFRMVARHLAQGCLLSHASGVARGERGILLAGVAGAGKSTLALRLVGRGLDFVSNDRLLVGPREPGPRMYGLAKMPRINPGTALADPNLVRVVPEADRAAFAALPTDRLWEVERKYDAVIDDLFGPGRFRLATDLFAVAVLTWRRGGGKTRVCPVDLSARPDLLGRIIKRPGIFLRCARNSVHDPETFARRLHGLPTFEFSGGIDFPAAEDALLALLDRPE
;
A
#
# COMPACT_ATOMS: atom_id res chain seq x y z
N MET A 1 5.44 16.17 12.48
CA MET A 1 4.90 16.74 11.24
C MET A 1 3.38 16.58 11.30
N ARG A 2 2.65 17.69 11.45
CA ARG A 2 1.20 17.74 11.71
C ARG A 2 0.42 17.11 10.55
N ASP A 3 -0.83 16.70 10.79
CA ASP A 3 -1.74 16.32 9.71
C ASP A 3 -1.73 17.43 8.65
N LEU A 4 -1.84 17.04 7.38
CA LEU A 4 -2.03 18.03 6.32
C LEU A 4 -3.26 18.84 6.72
N PRO A 5 -3.11 20.16 6.98
CA PRO A 5 -4.28 20.98 7.21
C PRO A 5 -5.20 20.82 5.98
N PRO A 6 -6.53 20.92 6.13
CA PRO A 6 -7.40 21.08 4.97
C PRO A 6 -6.78 22.16 4.09
N ALA A 7 -6.69 21.93 2.78
CA ALA A 7 -6.22 22.97 1.88
C ALA A 7 -7.09 24.19 2.19
N ARG A 8 -6.48 25.28 2.67
CA ARG A 8 -7.15 26.58 2.68
C ARG A 8 -7.28 27.00 1.23
N ALA A 9 -8.25 26.41 0.55
CA ALA A 9 -8.96 27.05 -0.53
C ALA A 9 -10.25 27.54 0.12
N ASP A 10 -10.63 28.78 -0.14
CA ASP A 10 -11.93 29.33 0.27
C ASP A 10 -13.04 28.28 0.03
N ALA A 11 -14.03 28.24 0.93
CA ALA A 11 -15.14 27.31 0.77
C ALA A 11 -15.64 27.39 -0.69
N PRO A 12 -15.67 26.25 -1.41
CA PRO A 12 -15.94 26.29 -2.83
C PRO A 12 -17.30 26.97 -3.05
N PRO A 13 -17.40 27.94 -3.98
CA PRO A 13 -18.64 28.65 -4.26
C PRO A 13 -19.86 27.73 -4.34
N PRO A 14 -21.06 28.19 -3.93
CA PRO A 14 -22.28 27.40 -4.03
C PRO A 14 -22.47 26.90 -5.46
N GLY A 15 -22.70 25.59 -5.62
CA GLY A 15 -22.76 24.94 -6.92
C GLY A 15 -21.44 24.37 -7.43
N GLN A 16 -20.47 24.08 -6.56
CA GLN A 16 -19.28 23.28 -6.87
C GLN A 16 -19.29 22.00 -6.05
N SER A 17 -19.56 20.88 -6.70
CA SER A 17 -19.77 19.58 -6.07
C SER A 17 -18.94 18.48 -6.73
N LEU A 18 -18.74 17.39 -5.99
CA LEU A 18 -18.15 16.17 -6.53
C LEU A 18 -18.91 15.63 -7.75
N ALA A 19 -20.25 15.75 -7.73
CA ALA A 19 -21.12 15.28 -8.80
C ALA A 19 -20.88 16.04 -10.12
N GLN A 20 -20.63 17.35 -10.07
CA GLN A 20 -20.32 18.12 -11.28
C GLN A 20 -18.96 17.74 -11.86
N ALA A 21 -17.94 17.56 -11.02
CA ALA A 21 -16.63 17.11 -11.49
C ALA A 21 -16.75 15.73 -12.18
N VAL A 22 -17.54 14.82 -11.60
CA VAL A 22 -17.82 13.51 -12.23
C VAL A 22 -18.59 13.66 -13.54
N ALA A 23 -19.62 14.52 -13.58
CA ALA A 23 -20.43 14.73 -14.77
C ALA A 23 -19.59 15.23 -15.95
N VAL A 24 -18.67 16.18 -15.72
CA VAL A 24 -17.75 16.67 -16.74
C VAL A 24 -16.74 15.58 -17.13
N LEU A 25 -16.10 14.94 -16.15
CA LEU A 25 -15.12 13.88 -16.40
C LEU A 25 -15.71 12.67 -17.13
N CYS A 26 -16.97 12.32 -16.88
CA CYS A 26 -17.60 11.12 -17.41
C CYS A 26 -18.61 11.41 -18.52
N GLN A 27 -18.67 12.63 -19.05
CA GLN A 27 -19.65 13.01 -20.07
C GLN A 27 -19.62 12.11 -21.31
N ALA A 28 -18.43 11.68 -21.73
CA ALA A 28 -18.20 10.79 -22.86
C ALA A 28 -17.83 9.34 -22.44
N PHE A 29 -18.07 8.99 -21.17
CA PHE A 29 -17.75 7.68 -20.64
C PHE A 29 -18.73 6.64 -21.20
N ALA A 30 -18.19 5.66 -21.93
CA ALA A 30 -18.94 4.54 -22.47
C ALA A 30 -18.32 3.24 -21.93
N PRO A 31 -18.96 2.53 -21.00
CA PRO A 31 -18.45 1.27 -20.46
C PRO A 31 -18.16 0.26 -21.58
N ALA A 32 -16.94 -0.25 -21.62
CA ALA A 32 -16.50 -1.25 -22.59
C ALA A 32 -16.14 -2.59 -21.92
N ALA A 33 -15.74 -2.56 -20.64
CA ALA A 33 -15.38 -3.73 -19.86
C ALA A 33 -15.67 -3.51 -18.37
N SER A 34 -15.86 -4.62 -17.65
CA SER A 34 -15.99 -4.62 -16.20
C SER A 34 -15.19 -5.77 -15.57
N LEU A 35 -14.70 -5.53 -14.36
CA LEU A 35 -13.99 -6.51 -13.53
C LEU A 35 -14.67 -6.55 -12.16
N SER A 36 -14.78 -7.74 -11.57
CA SER A 36 -15.14 -7.90 -10.17
C SER A 36 -13.93 -8.45 -9.41
N LEU A 37 -13.57 -7.77 -8.32
CA LEU A 37 -12.45 -8.11 -7.47
C LEU A 37 -12.94 -8.32 -6.04
N VAL A 38 -12.29 -9.21 -5.29
CA VAL A 38 -12.47 -9.32 -3.84
C VAL A 38 -11.14 -8.98 -3.16
N LEU A 39 -11.06 -7.76 -2.64
CA LEU A 39 -9.89 -7.24 -1.94
C LEU A 39 -10.09 -7.40 -0.44
N ALA A 40 -9.48 -8.43 0.13
CA ALA A 40 -9.76 -8.95 1.46
C ALA A 40 -11.23 -9.33 1.62
N GLN A 41 -12.04 -8.45 2.20
CA GLN A 41 -13.47 -8.63 2.44
C GLN A 41 -14.30 -7.50 1.83
N THR A 42 -13.71 -6.78 0.87
CA THR A 42 -14.38 -5.74 0.09
C THR A 42 -14.50 -6.17 -1.36
N ARG A 43 -15.73 -6.26 -1.86
CA ARG A 43 -15.98 -6.50 -3.28
C ARG A 43 -15.92 -5.19 -4.06
N VAL A 44 -15.05 -5.14 -5.05
CA VAL A 44 -14.83 -3.95 -5.88
C VAL A 44 -15.25 -4.27 -7.32
N ALA A 45 -16.18 -3.48 -7.85
CA ALA A 45 -16.46 -3.44 -9.28
C ALA A 45 -15.60 -2.35 -9.92
N VAL A 46 -14.86 -2.71 -10.97
CA VAL A 46 -14.10 -1.76 -11.79
C VAL A 46 -14.78 -1.71 -13.16
N VAL A 47 -15.31 -0.55 -13.54
CA VAL A 47 -15.94 -0.33 -14.84
C VAL A 47 -15.03 0.56 -15.66
N CYS A 48 -14.69 0.15 -16.87
CA CYS A 48 -13.70 0.81 -17.69
C CYS A 48 -14.21 0.99 -19.13
N ASP A 49 -13.87 2.12 -19.75
CA ASP A 49 -14.17 2.41 -21.15
C ASP A 49 -13.06 1.97 -22.12
N SER A 50 -11.97 1.39 -21.60
CA SER A 50 -10.87 0.83 -22.37
C SER A 50 -10.70 -0.66 -22.06
N PRO A 51 -10.94 -1.57 -23.04
CA PRO A 51 -10.67 -3.00 -22.87
C PRO A 51 -9.22 -3.31 -22.52
N ASP A 52 -8.26 -2.53 -23.04
CA ASP A 52 -6.82 -2.73 -22.79
C ASP A 52 -6.46 -2.39 -21.35
N THR A 53 -6.95 -1.26 -20.84
CA THR A 53 -6.80 -0.91 -19.42
C THR A 53 -7.45 -1.97 -18.53
N ALA A 54 -8.65 -2.44 -18.89
CA ALA A 54 -9.33 -3.49 -18.12
C ALA A 54 -8.53 -4.80 -18.08
N ARG A 55 -7.95 -5.23 -19.21
CA ARG A 55 -7.05 -6.40 -19.25
C ARG A 55 -5.83 -6.21 -18.36
N ALA A 56 -5.20 -5.03 -18.42
CA ALA A 56 -4.02 -4.71 -17.62
C ALA A 56 -4.33 -4.66 -16.11
N VAL A 57 -5.46 -4.07 -15.72
CA VAL A 57 -5.94 -4.09 -14.32
C VAL A 57 -6.27 -5.52 -13.89
N GLY A 58 -6.96 -6.29 -14.74
CA GLY A 58 -7.26 -7.69 -14.47
C GLY A 58 -5.99 -8.52 -14.22
N ALA A 59 -4.94 -8.33 -15.02
CA ALA A 59 -3.65 -8.97 -14.81
C ALA A 59 -2.98 -8.56 -13.49
N ALA A 60 -3.06 -7.27 -13.13
CA ALA A 60 -2.47 -6.75 -11.88
C ALA A 60 -3.19 -7.27 -10.61
N PHE A 61 -4.46 -7.65 -10.70
CA PHE A 61 -5.27 -8.18 -9.61
C PHE A 61 -5.70 -9.63 -9.82
N ARG A 62 -4.97 -10.40 -10.64
CA ARG A 62 -5.37 -11.75 -11.09
C ARG A 62 -5.72 -12.69 -9.92
N ASP A 63 -4.96 -12.61 -8.82
CA ASP A 63 -5.11 -13.45 -7.63
C ASP A 63 -6.38 -13.13 -6.82
N PHE A 64 -7.02 -12.01 -7.14
CA PHE A 64 -8.19 -11.47 -6.44
C PHE A 64 -9.38 -11.24 -7.38
N ALA A 65 -9.31 -11.76 -8.60
CA ALA A 65 -10.44 -11.77 -9.52
C ALA A 65 -11.58 -12.62 -8.94
N ALA A 66 -12.81 -12.16 -9.11
CA ALA A 66 -14.00 -12.83 -8.62
C ALA A 66 -15.10 -12.83 -9.70
N PRO A 67 -16.06 -13.77 -9.63
CA PRO A 67 -17.26 -13.71 -10.43
C PRO A 67 -18.03 -12.40 -10.18
N PRO A 68 -18.79 -11.89 -11.17
CA PRO A 68 -19.66 -10.73 -10.99
C PRO A 68 -20.61 -10.87 -9.80
N GLY A 69 -20.90 -9.77 -9.11
CA GLY A 69 -21.81 -9.73 -7.97
C GLY A 69 -21.96 -8.33 -7.36
N PRO A 70 -22.83 -8.15 -6.36
CA PRO A 70 -23.09 -6.85 -5.73
C PRO A 70 -21.83 -6.24 -5.10
N ALA A 71 -21.36 -5.10 -5.61
CA ALA A 71 -20.10 -4.50 -5.16
C ALA A 71 -20.29 -3.56 -3.96
N ASP A 72 -19.36 -3.63 -3.00
CA ASP A 72 -19.24 -2.64 -1.92
C ASP A 72 -18.74 -1.29 -2.44
N ILE A 73 -17.90 -1.33 -3.48
CA ILE A 73 -17.24 -0.17 -4.08
C ILE A 73 -17.32 -0.31 -5.59
N THR A 74 -17.82 0.71 -6.29
CA THR A 74 -17.73 0.80 -7.75
C THR A 74 -16.73 1.88 -8.13
N ILE A 75 -15.78 1.54 -9.00
CA ILE A 75 -14.74 2.43 -9.49
C ILE A 75 -14.88 2.58 -11.00
N LEU A 76 -14.95 3.82 -11.48
CA LEU A 76 -14.96 4.14 -12.90
C LEU A 76 -13.55 4.51 -13.36
N LEU A 77 -13.09 3.89 -14.44
CA LEU A 77 -11.82 4.20 -15.11
C LEU A 77 -12.13 4.82 -16.47
N HIS A 78 -12.02 6.15 -16.57
CA HIS A 78 -12.20 6.90 -17.80
C HIS A 78 -10.85 7.12 -18.50
N CYS A 79 -10.53 6.26 -19.45
CA CYS A 79 -9.19 6.14 -20.01
C CYS A 79 -8.96 7.02 -21.25
N ARG A 80 -9.68 8.14 -21.39
CA ARG A 80 -9.53 9.06 -22.54
C ARG A 80 -8.72 10.31 -22.16
N PRO A 81 -7.44 10.40 -22.55
CA PRO A 81 -6.67 11.62 -22.41
C PRO A 81 -6.91 12.60 -23.60
N PRO A 82 -6.61 13.89 -23.42
CA PRO A 82 -6.31 14.55 -22.15
C PRO A 82 -7.59 14.77 -21.32
N VAL A 83 -7.44 14.79 -20.00
CA VAL A 83 -8.53 15.23 -19.12
C VAL A 83 -8.74 16.74 -19.35
N PRO A 84 -9.98 17.24 -19.54
CA PRO A 84 -10.25 18.67 -19.71
C PRO A 84 -9.64 19.50 -18.58
N GLU A 85 -9.07 20.67 -18.86
CA GLU A 85 -8.46 21.49 -17.81
C GLU A 85 -9.49 22.05 -16.82
N ASP A 86 -10.70 22.30 -17.31
CA ASP A 86 -11.87 22.79 -16.60
C ASP A 86 -12.75 21.65 -16.07
N PHE A 87 -12.23 20.42 -15.94
CA PHE A 87 -12.99 19.26 -15.45
C PHE A 87 -13.64 19.48 -14.07
N CYS A 88 -13.17 20.47 -13.32
CA CYS A 88 -13.74 20.92 -12.06
C CYS A 88 -13.95 22.44 -12.11
N PRO A 89 -15.02 22.93 -12.77
CA PRO A 89 -15.21 24.36 -13.05
C PRO A 89 -15.23 25.20 -11.78
N GLY A 90 -14.45 26.28 -11.77
CA GLY A 90 -14.39 27.24 -10.66
C GLY A 90 -13.66 26.74 -9.40
N VAL A 91 -13.06 25.55 -9.43
CA VAL A 91 -12.27 24.99 -8.32
C VAL A 91 -10.79 25.16 -8.62
N VAL A 92 -10.08 25.88 -7.75
CA VAL A 92 -8.61 25.97 -7.81
C VAL A 92 -8.00 24.80 -7.05
N LEU A 93 -7.27 23.95 -7.76
CA LEU A 93 -6.52 22.86 -7.14
C LEU A 93 -5.22 23.39 -6.54
N ALA A 94 -5.06 23.27 -5.22
CA ALA A 94 -3.86 23.68 -4.52
C ALA A 94 -2.73 22.66 -4.73
N ASP A 95 -1.50 23.14 -4.93
CA ASP A 95 -0.32 22.27 -4.85
C ASP A 95 -0.22 21.67 -3.45
N ARG A 96 0.06 20.37 -3.37
CA ARG A 96 0.35 19.72 -2.09
C ARG A 96 1.56 20.42 -1.46
N PRO A 97 1.50 20.84 -0.18
CA PRO A 97 2.58 21.57 0.46
C PRO A 97 3.88 20.76 0.47
N PHE A 98 4.96 21.48 0.26
CA PHE A 98 6.36 21.07 0.16
C PHE A 98 6.76 19.97 1.17
N ASP A 99 7.26 18.82 0.68
CA ASP A 99 8.13 17.93 1.48
C ASP A 99 9.58 18.36 1.16
N PRO A 100 10.41 18.72 2.16
CA PRO A 100 11.81 19.11 1.94
C PRO A 100 12.66 18.09 1.18
N ARG A 101 12.19 16.84 1.07
CA ARG A 101 12.86 15.74 0.35
C ARG A 101 12.36 15.56 -1.08
N ASP A 102 11.40 16.36 -1.55
CA ASP A 102 10.80 16.28 -2.89
C ASP A 102 10.52 17.68 -3.42
N ALA A 103 11.50 18.26 -4.13
CA ALA A 103 11.54 19.66 -4.56
C ALA A 103 10.42 20.07 -5.55
N THR A 104 9.62 19.13 -6.06
CA THR A 104 8.48 19.42 -6.94
C THR A 104 7.21 18.82 -6.35
N SER A 105 6.19 19.65 -6.10
CA SER A 105 4.87 19.12 -5.75
C SER A 105 4.34 18.27 -6.92
N LYS A 106 4.20 16.96 -6.69
CA LYS A 106 3.78 15.99 -7.72
C LYS A 106 2.26 16.01 -7.93
N GLU A 107 1.52 16.64 -7.03
CA GLU A 107 0.08 16.48 -6.86
C GLU A 107 -0.58 17.83 -6.57
N GLN A 108 -1.65 18.13 -7.29
CA GLN A 108 -2.60 19.20 -6.97
C GLN A 108 -3.89 18.59 -6.44
N TRP A 109 -4.59 19.26 -5.53
CA TRP A 109 -5.81 18.72 -4.93
C TRP A 109 -6.74 19.80 -4.39
N ALA A 110 -8.02 19.45 -4.25
CA ALA A 110 -9.02 20.26 -3.55
C ALA A 110 -10.05 19.35 -2.87
N ASP A 111 -10.46 19.74 -1.66
CA ASP A 111 -11.65 19.16 -1.03
C ASP A 111 -12.90 19.85 -1.59
N LEU A 112 -13.91 19.05 -1.89
CA LEU A 112 -15.24 19.48 -2.32
C LEU A 112 -16.28 18.96 -1.32
N PRO A 113 -17.49 19.53 -1.30
CA PRO A 113 -18.63 18.91 -0.63
C PRO A 113 -18.75 17.43 -1.08
N GLY A 114 -18.70 16.53 -0.10
CA GLY A 114 -18.77 15.08 -0.32
C GLY A 114 -17.48 14.40 -0.79
N GLY A 115 -16.49 15.12 -1.33
CA GLY A 115 -15.36 14.47 -2.02
C GLY A 115 -14.05 15.22 -2.07
N ARG A 116 -13.08 14.63 -2.77
CA ARG A 116 -11.83 15.30 -3.14
C ARG A 116 -11.44 14.93 -4.54
N VAL A 117 -10.79 15.90 -5.13
CA VAL A 117 -10.14 15.80 -6.43
C VAL A 117 -8.63 15.83 -6.20
N VAL A 118 -7.91 14.95 -6.89
CA VAL A 118 -6.44 14.92 -6.92
C VAL A 118 -5.99 14.83 -8.38
N ARG A 119 -5.17 15.78 -8.84
CA ARG A 119 -4.51 15.78 -10.14
C ARG A 119 -3.02 15.48 -9.97
N LYS A 120 -2.48 14.57 -10.77
CA LYS A 120 -1.04 14.28 -10.85
C LYS A 120 -0.44 15.12 -11.96
N LYS A 121 0.36 16.12 -11.59
CA LYS A 121 0.86 17.13 -12.55
C LYS A 121 1.67 16.52 -13.69
N ARG A 122 2.53 15.55 -13.38
CA ARG A 122 3.45 14.93 -14.35
C ARG A 122 2.77 13.98 -15.33
N THR A 123 1.68 13.34 -14.90
CA THR A 123 1.05 12.25 -15.66
C THR A 123 -0.32 12.62 -16.22
N GLY A 124 -0.87 13.78 -15.85
CA GLY A 124 -2.22 14.19 -16.25
C GLY A 124 -3.36 13.40 -15.60
N MET A 125 -3.06 12.34 -14.83
CA MET A 125 -4.06 11.54 -14.12
C MET A 125 -4.86 12.39 -13.13
N VAL A 126 -6.18 12.22 -13.15
CA VAL A 126 -7.12 12.84 -12.22
C VAL A 126 -7.87 11.77 -11.46
N PHE A 127 -8.07 11.99 -10.16
CA PHE A 127 -8.79 11.10 -9.26
C PHE A 127 -9.85 11.87 -8.51
N VAL A 128 -11.08 11.37 -8.53
CA VAL A 128 -12.22 11.97 -7.85
C VAL A 128 -12.82 10.93 -6.92
N PHE A 129 -12.95 11.25 -5.63
CA PHE A 129 -13.43 10.28 -4.65
C PHE A 129 -14.12 10.87 -3.42
N GLY A 130 -15.14 10.18 -2.93
CA GLY A 130 -15.94 10.51 -1.74
C GLY A 130 -17.43 10.25 -1.99
N ASP A 131 -18.26 10.16 -0.95
CA ASP A 131 -19.72 9.90 -1.05
C ASP A 131 -20.11 8.83 -2.09
N ASN A 132 -19.44 7.67 -2.05
CA ASN A 132 -19.61 6.54 -2.99
C ASN A 132 -19.23 6.81 -4.46
N VAL A 133 -18.69 7.98 -4.77
CA VAL A 133 -18.05 8.29 -6.06
C VAL A 133 -16.59 7.85 -6.01
N HIS A 134 -16.15 7.10 -7.01
CA HIS A 134 -14.74 6.76 -7.23
C HIS A 134 -14.41 6.74 -8.72
N VAL A 135 -13.71 7.76 -9.19
CA VAL A 135 -13.33 7.91 -10.61
C VAL A 135 -11.83 8.13 -10.72
N ALA A 136 -11.19 7.41 -11.65
CA ALA A 136 -9.86 7.74 -12.16
C ALA A 136 -9.98 8.07 -13.65
N ALA A 137 -9.40 9.19 -14.07
CA ALA A 137 -9.48 9.68 -15.44
C ALA A 137 -8.10 10.07 -15.99
N GLY A 138 -7.86 9.84 -17.28
CA GLY A 138 -6.63 10.22 -17.99
C GLY A 138 -5.91 9.04 -18.65
N PRO A 139 -4.58 9.10 -18.85
CA PRO A 139 -3.81 8.03 -19.48
C PRO A 139 -3.61 6.83 -18.53
N CYS A 140 -4.69 6.10 -18.26
CA CYS A 140 -4.74 5.03 -17.25
C CYS A 140 -3.80 3.86 -17.56
N LEU A 141 -3.67 3.47 -18.84
CA LEU A 141 -2.82 2.34 -19.23
C LEU A 141 -1.33 2.67 -19.02
N ASP A 142 -0.91 3.88 -19.41
CA ASP A 142 0.47 4.36 -19.25
C ASP A 142 0.87 4.51 -17.77
N HIS A 143 -0.12 4.62 -16.88
CA HIS A 143 0.07 4.83 -15.44
C HIS A 143 -0.72 3.82 -14.60
N LEU A 144 -0.69 2.56 -15.03
CA LEU A 144 -1.39 1.45 -14.38
C LEU A 144 -1.08 1.35 -12.88
N ASP A 145 0.15 1.64 -12.46
CA ASP A 145 0.55 1.61 -11.05
C ASP A 145 -0.27 2.60 -10.20
N GLN A 146 -0.64 3.76 -10.76
CA GLN A 146 -1.47 4.75 -10.09
C GLN A 146 -2.92 4.27 -9.97
N ILE A 147 -3.43 3.57 -10.98
CA ILE A 147 -4.75 2.92 -10.96
C ILE A 147 -4.79 1.82 -9.89
N VAL A 148 -3.80 0.93 -9.87
CA VAL A 148 -3.66 -0.12 -8.86
C VAL A 148 -3.61 0.48 -7.44
N ASN A 149 -2.85 1.56 -7.25
CA ASN A 149 -2.82 2.28 -5.98
C ASN A 149 -4.19 2.89 -5.63
N PHE A 150 -4.88 3.48 -6.60
CA PHE A 150 -6.17 4.12 -6.38
C PHE A 150 -7.25 3.13 -5.95
N ILE A 151 -7.34 1.98 -6.62
CA ILE A 151 -8.23 0.87 -6.28
C ILE A 151 -7.94 0.38 -4.85
N ASN A 152 -6.68 0.08 -4.54
CA ASN A 152 -6.28 -0.30 -3.18
C ASN A 152 -6.63 0.79 -2.15
N PHE A 153 -6.47 2.06 -2.49
CA PHE A 153 -6.82 3.16 -1.57
C PHE A 153 -8.32 3.28 -1.33
N ARG A 154 -9.19 2.83 -2.24
CA ARG A 154 -10.65 2.80 -1.97
C ARG A 154 -10.97 1.75 -0.92
N MET A 155 -10.38 0.56 -1.05
CA MET A 155 -10.47 -0.49 -0.02
C MET A 155 -9.89 -0.01 1.32
N VAL A 156 -8.74 0.67 1.30
CA VAL A 156 -8.14 1.24 2.52
C VAL A 156 -9.07 2.26 3.18
N ALA A 157 -9.62 3.20 2.41
CA ALA A 157 -10.54 4.20 2.96
C ALA A 157 -11.76 3.56 3.65
N ARG A 158 -12.32 2.49 3.07
CA ARG A 158 -13.42 1.72 3.66
C ARG A 158 -13.02 1.06 4.98
N HIS A 159 -11.88 0.36 5.03
CA HIS A 159 -11.41 -0.29 6.26
C HIS A 159 -11.06 0.70 7.36
N LEU A 160 -10.50 1.86 6.99
CA LEU A 160 -10.22 2.92 7.96
C LEU A 160 -11.51 3.50 8.56
N ALA A 161 -12.58 3.64 7.76
CA ALA A 161 -13.91 4.03 8.25
C ALA A 161 -14.55 2.97 9.17
N GLN A 162 -14.07 1.72 9.12
CA GLN A 162 -14.46 0.61 10.00
C GLN A 162 -13.54 0.49 11.24
N GLY A 163 -12.72 1.51 11.53
CA GLY A 163 -11.86 1.55 12.72
C GLY A 163 -10.52 0.83 12.57
N CYS A 164 -10.10 0.50 11.35
CA CYS A 164 -8.73 0.05 11.10
C CYS A 164 -7.71 1.18 11.24
N LEU A 165 -6.48 0.82 11.57
CA LEU A 165 -5.33 1.71 11.65
C LEU A 165 -4.34 1.41 10.51
N LEU A 166 -3.77 2.43 9.89
CA LEU A 166 -2.80 2.28 8.81
C LEU A 166 -1.35 2.22 9.32
N SER A 167 -0.64 1.14 9.00
CA SER A 167 0.77 0.95 9.34
C SER A 167 1.69 0.95 8.10
N HIS A 168 2.96 1.31 8.30
CA HIS A 168 4.05 1.21 7.33
C HIS A 168 4.79 -0.12 7.54
N ALA A 169 4.12 -1.20 7.18
CA ALA A 169 4.61 -2.55 7.44
C ALA A 169 4.49 -3.44 6.21
N SER A 170 5.28 -4.51 6.21
CA SER A 170 5.02 -5.70 5.42
C SER A 170 4.28 -6.72 6.30
N GLY A 171 3.54 -7.63 5.68
CA GLY A 171 2.82 -8.69 6.39
C GLY A 171 3.10 -10.05 5.77
N VAL A 172 3.30 -11.06 6.61
CA VAL A 172 3.42 -12.47 6.21
C VAL A 172 2.62 -13.35 7.16
N ALA A 173 2.26 -14.58 6.76
CA ALA A 173 1.42 -15.44 7.58
C ALA A 173 1.75 -16.93 7.43
N ARG A 174 1.49 -17.71 8.48
CA ARG A 174 1.39 -19.17 8.42
C ARG A 174 0.01 -19.57 8.94
N GLY A 175 -0.85 -20.12 8.07
CA GLY A 175 -2.24 -20.34 8.43
C GLY A 175 -2.92 -19.02 8.81
N GLU A 176 -3.54 -18.97 9.98
CA GLU A 176 -4.17 -17.75 10.52
C GLU A 176 -3.19 -16.84 11.29
N ARG A 177 -1.96 -17.31 11.55
CA ARG A 177 -0.98 -16.58 12.37
C ARG A 177 -0.15 -15.61 11.52
N GLY A 178 -0.55 -14.35 11.54
CA GLY A 178 0.10 -13.25 10.81
C GLY A 178 1.16 -12.50 11.61
N ILE A 179 2.23 -12.08 10.94
CA ILE A 179 3.26 -11.22 11.51
C ILE A 179 3.30 -9.89 10.76
N LEU A 180 3.22 -8.80 11.53
CA LEU A 180 3.48 -7.44 11.06
C LEU A 180 4.97 -7.12 11.17
N LEU A 181 5.61 -6.81 10.05
CA LEU A 181 7.02 -6.43 9.96
C LEU A 181 7.14 -4.91 9.74
N ALA A 182 7.56 -4.16 10.76
CA ALA A 182 7.71 -2.71 10.73
C ALA A 182 9.17 -2.27 10.82
N GLY A 183 9.44 -0.99 10.52
CA GLY A 183 10.79 -0.47 10.46
C GLY A 183 10.91 0.71 9.50
N VAL A 184 12.01 1.46 9.61
CA VAL A 184 12.26 2.61 8.73
C VAL A 184 12.39 2.19 7.26
N ALA A 185 12.28 3.16 6.35
CA ALA A 185 12.58 2.90 4.94
C ALA A 185 14.01 2.33 4.81
N GLY A 186 14.17 1.28 4.01
CA GLY A 186 15.46 0.60 3.85
C GLY A 186 15.83 -0.41 4.95
N ALA A 187 15.05 -0.55 6.04
CA ALA A 187 15.32 -1.52 7.10
C ALA A 187 15.17 -3.01 6.69
N GLY A 188 14.84 -3.30 5.43
CA GLY A 188 14.71 -4.66 4.92
C GLY A 188 13.35 -5.33 5.15
N LYS A 189 12.27 -4.59 5.46
CA LYS A 189 10.91 -5.15 5.68
C LYS A 189 10.44 -6.05 4.52
N SER A 190 10.42 -5.51 3.30
CA SER A 190 10.01 -6.23 2.09
C SER A 190 10.92 -7.42 1.80
N THR A 191 12.23 -7.24 2.02
CA THR A 191 13.22 -8.31 1.84
C THR A 191 12.94 -9.46 2.80
N LEU A 192 12.81 -9.18 4.10
CA LEU A 192 12.52 -10.19 5.12
C LEU A 192 11.17 -10.87 4.86
N ALA A 193 10.14 -10.11 4.45
CA ALA A 193 8.85 -10.68 4.07
C ALA A 193 8.99 -11.70 2.94
N LEU A 194 9.68 -11.35 1.85
CA LEU A 194 9.89 -12.23 0.70
C LEU A 194 10.72 -13.47 1.06
N ARG A 195 11.74 -13.30 1.90
CA ARG A 195 12.55 -14.41 2.42
C ARG A 195 11.72 -15.42 3.21
N LEU A 196 10.87 -14.91 4.11
CA LEU A 196 9.93 -15.74 4.87
C LEU A 196 8.92 -16.47 3.98
N VAL A 197 8.47 -15.85 2.88
CA VAL A 197 7.62 -16.53 1.88
C VAL A 197 8.37 -17.70 1.23
N GLY A 198 9.64 -17.49 0.89
CA GLY A 198 10.56 -18.55 0.44
C GLY A 198 10.73 -19.69 1.46
N ARG A 199 10.45 -19.44 2.75
CA ARG A 199 10.45 -20.44 3.83
C ARG A 199 9.06 -20.98 4.18
N GLY A 200 8.09 -20.84 3.29
CA GLY A 200 6.78 -21.48 3.44
C GLY A 200 5.68 -20.62 4.06
N LEU A 201 5.90 -19.31 4.27
CA LEU A 201 4.82 -18.39 4.69
C LEU A 201 4.08 -17.80 3.49
N ASP A 202 2.88 -17.30 3.71
CA ASP A 202 2.14 -16.54 2.69
C ASP A 202 2.41 -15.05 2.82
N PHE A 203 2.51 -14.40 1.66
CA PHE A 203 2.60 -12.96 1.56
C PHE A 203 1.24 -12.34 1.88
N VAL A 204 1.22 -11.30 2.71
CA VAL A 204 0.00 -10.55 3.02
C VAL A 204 0.03 -9.13 2.49
N SER A 205 1.12 -8.41 2.72
CA SER A 205 1.22 -7.04 2.23
C SER A 205 2.64 -6.51 2.20
N ASN A 206 2.80 -5.38 1.51
CA ASN A 206 4.03 -4.60 1.52
C ASN A 206 3.74 -3.09 1.56
N ASP A 207 4.62 -2.33 2.21
CA ASP A 207 4.59 -0.86 2.42
C ASP A 207 3.38 -0.31 3.22
N ARG A 208 2.23 -0.95 3.13
CA ARG A 208 1.02 -0.60 3.88
C ARG A 208 0.35 -1.85 4.39
N LEU A 209 -0.06 -1.83 5.64
CA LEU A 209 -0.84 -2.90 6.24
C LEU A 209 -1.85 -2.25 7.19
N LEU A 210 -3.10 -2.66 7.11
CA LEU A 210 -4.15 -2.19 8.00
C LEU A 210 -4.25 -3.13 9.20
N VAL A 211 -4.44 -2.56 10.38
CA VAL A 211 -4.70 -3.30 11.62
C VAL A 211 -6.11 -2.96 12.09
N GLY A 212 -7.02 -3.90 11.95
CA GLY A 212 -8.42 -3.74 12.32
C GLY A 212 -8.78 -4.32 13.69
N PRO A 213 -9.95 -3.94 14.21
CA PRO A 213 -10.55 -4.62 15.36
C PRO A 213 -10.95 -6.04 15.01
N ARG A 214 -10.77 -6.97 15.95
CA ARG A 214 -11.42 -8.28 16.02
C ARG A 214 -11.24 -8.82 17.45
N GLU A 215 -12.19 -9.63 17.91
CA GLU A 215 -12.12 -10.40 19.16
C GLU A 215 -11.74 -11.85 18.81
N PRO A 216 -10.81 -12.51 19.55
CA PRO A 216 -10.10 -12.04 20.74
C PRO A 216 -8.84 -11.18 20.45
N GLY A 217 -8.47 -10.99 19.19
CA GLY A 217 -7.26 -10.25 18.81
C GLY A 217 -7.40 -9.54 17.46
N PRO A 218 -6.55 -8.53 17.18
CA PRO A 218 -6.65 -7.72 15.98
C PRO A 218 -6.45 -8.53 14.69
N ARG A 219 -7.04 -8.05 13.60
CA ARG A 219 -6.86 -8.62 12.26
C ARG A 219 -5.97 -7.73 11.41
N MET A 220 -5.13 -8.31 10.55
CA MET A 220 -4.37 -7.54 9.57
C MET A 220 -4.96 -7.67 8.17
N TYR A 221 -5.01 -6.55 7.44
CA TYR A 221 -5.46 -6.48 6.05
C TYR A 221 -4.38 -5.91 5.15
N GLY A 222 -4.04 -6.68 4.12
CA GLY A 222 -3.05 -6.32 3.11
C GLY A 222 -3.62 -5.52 1.95
N LEU A 223 -2.72 -5.02 1.13
CA LEU A 223 -3.04 -4.38 -0.15
C LEU A 223 -2.63 -5.31 -1.28
N ALA A 224 -3.49 -5.44 -2.28
CA ALA A 224 -3.25 -6.19 -3.50
C ALA A 224 -2.27 -5.42 -4.39
N LYS A 225 -0.99 -5.46 -4.02
CA LYS A 225 0.10 -4.82 -4.73
C LYS A 225 1.38 -5.63 -4.56
N MET A 226 2.04 -5.93 -5.68
CA MET A 226 3.29 -6.67 -5.65
C MET A 226 4.39 -5.89 -4.91
N PRO A 227 5.20 -6.58 -4.08
CA PRO A 227 6.37 -5.97 -3.48
C PRO A 227 7.38 -5.59 -4.56
N ARG A 228 7.98 -4.40 -4.41
CA ARG A 228 9.02 -3.92 -5.33
C ARG A 228 10.38 -3.94 -4.66
N ILE A 229 11.33 -4.67 -5.24
CA ILE A 229 12.68 -4.81 -4.71
C ILE A 229 13.73 -4.28 -5.68
N ASN A 230 14.84 -3.82 -5.12
CA ASN A 230 16.02 -3.35 -5.86
C ASN A 230 16.91 -4.55 -6.25
N PRO A 231 17.68 -4.48 -7.36
CA PRO A 231 18.62 -5.51 -7.80
C PRO A 231 19.53 -6.08 -6.71
N GLY A 232 20.13 -5.24 -5.86
CA GLY A 232 21.01 -5.69 -4.78
C GLY A 232 20.29 -6.57 -3.75
N THR A 233 18.99 -6.36 -3.53
CA THR A 233 18.16 -7.28 -2.73
C THR A 233 17.90 -8.58 -3.48
N ALA A 234 17.51 -8.49 -4.75
CA ALA A 234 17.14 -9.65 -5.55
C ALA A 234 18.33 -10.60 -5.79
N LEU A 235 19.51 -10.06 -6.09
CA LEU A 235 20.71 -10.84 -6.39
C LEU A 235 21.36 -11.46 -5.14
N ALA A 236 21.08 -10.93 -3.94
CA ALA A 236 21.57 -11.48 -2.69
C ALA A 236 20.83 -12.73 -2.23
N ASP A 237 19.73 -13.11 -2.90
CA ASP A 237 18.90 -14.25 -2.54
C ASP A 237 18.58 -15.12 -3.78
N PRO A 238 18.98 -16.41 -3.79
CA PRO A 238 18.69 -17.31 -4.91
C PRO A 238 17.20 -17.40 -5.26
N ASN A 239 16.30 -17.26 -4.29
CA ASN A 239 14.86 -17.31 -4.53
C ASN A 239 14.31 -16.02 -5.17
N LEU A 240 15.05 -14.91 -5.09
CA LEU A 240 14.63 -13.59 -5.58
C LEU A 240 15.37 -13.18 -6.85
N VAL A 241 16.44 -13.89 -7.24
CA VAL A 241 17.23 -13.58 -8.43
C VAL A 241 16.37 -13.44 -9.69
N ARG A 242 15.27 -14.22 -9.77
CA ARG A 242 14.35 -14.21 -10.91
C ARG A 242 13.55 -12.94 -11.08
N VAL A 243 13.47 -12.10 -10.04
CA VAL A 243 12.81 -10.79 -10.09
C VAL A 243 13.54 -9.85 -11.05
N VAL A 244 14.86 -10.00 -11.19
CA VAL A 244 15.65 -9.23 -12.16
C VAL A 244 15.62 -9.98 -13.51
N PRO A 245 15.26 -9.31 -14.62
CA PRO A 245 15.32 -9.90 -15.96
C PRO A 245 16.71 -10.45 -16.26
N GLU A 246 16.79 -11.60 -16.93
CA GLU A 246 18.06 -12.29 -17.19
C GLU A 246 19.09 -11.41 -17.90
N ALA A 247 18.65 -10.62 -18.89
CA ALA A 247 19.48 -9.66 -19.62
C ALA A 247 20.18 -8.62 -18.72
N ASP A 248 19.54 -8.26 -17.60
CA ASP A 248 20.04 -7.25 -16.68
C ASP A 248 20.90 -7.84 -15.54
N ARG A 249 20.82 -9.16 -15.29
CA ARG A 249 21.46 -9.80 -14.12
C ARG A 249 22.99 -9.68 -14.14
N ALA A 250 23.61 -9.96 -15.29
CA ALA A 250 25.07 -9.93 -15.41
C ALA A 250 25.62 -8.52 -15.17
N ALA A 251 24.95 -7.50 -15.72
CA ALA A 251 25.34 -6.10 -15.54
C ALA A 251 25.23 -5.66 -14.08
N PHE A 252 24.15 -6.03 -13.39
CA PHE A 252 24.00 -5.73 -11.97
C PHE A 252 24.97 -6.53 -11.09
N ALA A 253 25.19 -7.82 -11.37
CA ALA A 253 26.11 -8.65 -10.61
C ALA A 253 27.57 -8.16 -10.66
N ALA A 254 27.94 -7.43 -11.72
CA ALA A 254 29.25 -6.82 -11.86
C ALA A 254 29.43 -5.52 -11.03
N LEU A 255 28.34 -4.93 -10.53
CA LEU A 255 28.43 -3.72 -9.72
C LEU A 255 28.85 -4.02 -8.28
N PRO A 256 29.66 -3.15 -7.66
CA PRO A 256 29.92 -3.20 -6.22
C PRO A 256 28.61 -3.19 -5.42
N THR A 257 28.57 -3.96 -4.33
CA THR A 257 27.35 -4.14 -3.53
C THR A 257 26.77 -2.82 -3.07
N ASP A 258 27.57 -1.87 -2.60
CA ASP A 258 27.16 -0.53 -2.22
C ASP A 258 26.45 0.23 -3.36
N ARG A 259 26.99 0.17 -4.58
CA ARG A 259 26.39 0.78 -5.78
C ARG A 259 25.08 0.11 -6.20
N LEU A 260 24.94 -1.20 -6.01
CA LEU A 260 23.69 -1.91 -6.30
C LEU A 260 22.51 -1.36 -5.51
N TRP A 261 22.72 -0.98 -4.24
CA TRP A 261 21.66 -0.43 -3.40
C TRP A 261 21.27 1.01 -3.76
N GLU A 262 22.14 1.75 -4.46
CA GLU A 262 21.87 3.10 -4.96
C GLU A 262 21.05 3.09 -6.25
N VAL A 263 20.96 1.95 -6.93
CA VAL A 263 20.15 1.81 -8.14
C VAL A 263 18.67 2.09 -7.83
N GLU A 264 18.12 3.17 -8.36
CA GLU A 264 16.72 3.53 -8.12
C GLU A 264 15.72 2.58 -8.79
N ARG A 265 16.18 1.80 -9.78
CA ARG A 265 15.35 0.83 -10.51
C ARG A 265 14.88 -0.29 -9.58
N LYS A 266 13.57 -0.51 -9.53
CA LYS A 266 12.92 -1.58 -8.77
C LYS A 266 12.01 -2.41 -9.64
N TYR A 267 11.95 -3.71 -9.36
CA TYR A 267 11.17 -4.69 -10.08
C TYR A 267 10.05 -5.22 -9.19
N ASP A 268 8.90 -5.52 -9.80
CA ASP A 268 7.81 -6.21 -9.11
C ASP A 268 8.22 -7.67 -8.88
N ALA A 269 8.21 -8.09 -7.62
CA ALA A 269 8.39 -9.46 -7.21
C ALA A 269 7.01 -10.14 -7.22
N VAL A 270 6.64 -10.69 -8.38
CA VAL A 270 5.36 -11.40 -8.57
C VAL A 270 5.38 -12.68 -7.75
N ILE A 271 4.52 -12.76 -6.73
CA ILE A 271 4.59 -13.80 -5.70
C ILE A 271 4.45 -15.21 -6.29
N ASP A 272 3.44 -15.47 -7.14
CA ASP A 272 3.31 -16.83 -7.68
C ASP A 272 4.44 -17.20 -8.63
N ASP A 273 4.94 -16.24 -9.40
CA ASP A 273 6.03 -16.47 -10.34
C ASP A 273 7.32 -16.82 -9.59
N LEU A 274 7.46 -16.45 -8.31
CA LEU A 274 8.61 -16.77 -7.47
C LEU A 274 8.40 -18.02 -6.62
N PHE A 275 7.22 -18.17 -6.01
CA PHE A 275 6.98 -19.12 -4.92
C PHE A 275 5.84 -20.10 -5.19
N GLY A 276 5.23 -20.05 -6.37
CA GLY A 276 4.07 -20.86 -6.74
C GLY A 276 2.73 -20.22 -6.35
N PRO A 277 1.63 -20.71 -6.94
CA PRO A 277 0.31 -20.10 -6.80
C PRO A 277 -0.23 -20.16 -5.37
N GLY A 278 -1.11 -19.22 -5.03
CA GLY A 278 -1.87 -19.25 -3.77
C GLY A 278 -1.08 -18.78 -2.55
N ARG A 279 0.08 -18.15 -2.76
CA ARG A 279 0.96 -17.64 -1.69
C ARG A 279 0.74 -16.16 -1.39
N PHE A 280 -0.31 -15.55 -1.94
CA PHE A 280 -0.71 -14.16 -1.68
C PHE A 280 -2.15 -14.11 -1.16
N ARG A 281 -2.33 -13.69 0.10
CA ARG A 281 -3.64 -13.48 0.74
C ARG A 281 -3.75 -12.05 1.26
N LEU A 282 -4.96 -11.52 1.41
CA LEU A 282 -5.16 -10.12 1.82
C LEU A 282 -5.65 -9.93 3.25
N ALA A 283 -5.90 -11.01 3.99
CA ALA A 283 -6.36 -10.93 5.37
C ALA A 283 -5.96 -12.16 6.17
N THR A 284 -5.64 -11.96 7.44
CA THR A 284 -5.38 -13.01 8.44
C THR A 284 -5.36 -12.38 9.83
N ASP A 285 -5.33 -13.20 10.88
CA ASP A 285 -5.17 -12.69 12.24
C ASP A 285 -3.78 -12.16 12.48
N LEU A 286 -3.69 -11.07 13.24
CA LEU A 286 -2.42 -10.50 13.63
C LEU A 286 -1.96 -11.19 14.92
N PHE A 287 -0.96 -12.05 14.79
CA PHE A 287 -0.43 -12.86 15.87
C PHE A 287 0.78 -12.20 16.55
N ALA A 288 1.66 -11.53 15.79
CA ALA A 288 2.87 -10.92 16.35
C ALA A 288 3.32 -9.67 15.60
N VAL A 289 4.16 -8.87 16.25
CA VAL A 289 4.77 -7.66 15.71
C VAL A 289 6.29 -7.75 15.79
N ALA A 290 6.97 -7.50 14.68
CA ALA A 290 8.43 -7.39 14.62
C ALA A 290 8.82 -5.99 14.15
N VAL A 291 9.60 -5.28 14.97
CA VAL A 291 10.09 -3.93 14.64
C VAL A 291 11.58 -3.99 14.35
N LEU A 292 11.96 -3.69 13.11
CA LEU A 292 13.33 -3.68 12.64
C LEU A 292 13.99 -2.33 12.95
N THR A 293 14.96 -2.35 13.88
CA THR A 293 15.82 -1.21 14.24
C THR A 293 17.30 -1.46 13.96
N TRP A 294 17.64 -2.66 13.50
CA TRP A 294 18.98 -3.04 13.08
C TRP A 294 19.55 -2.15 11.97
N ARG A 295 20.87 -2.22 11.81
CA ARG A 295 21.61 -1.42 10.83
C ARG A 295 22.86 -2.15 10.35
N ARG A 296 23.36 -1.75 9.18
CA ARG A 296 24.65 -2.22 8.68
C ARG A 296 25.77 -1.83 9.65
N GLY A 297 26.73 -2.73 9.85
CA GLY A 297 27.81 -2.54 10.81
C GLY A 297 27.36 -2.48 12.28
N GLY A 298 26.10 -2.86 12.58
CA GLY A 298 25.53 -2.80 13.93
C GLY A 298 25.99 -3.91 14.88
N GLY A 299 26.99 -4.73 14.49
CA GLY A 299 27.47 -5.88 15.27
C GLY A 299 26.53 -7.08 15.20
N LYS A 300 26.39 -7.83 16.30
CA LYS A 300 25.51 -9.01 16.37
C LYS A 300 24.03 -8.61 16.41
N THR A 301 23.18 -9.32 15.67
CA THR A 301 21.72 -9.17 15.72
C THR A 301 21.18 -9.61 17.07
N ARG A 302 20.26 -8.81 17.62
CA ARG A 302 19.57 -9.08 18.88
C ARG A 302 18.07 -9.03 18.67
N VAL A 303 17.38 -10.05 19.16
CA VAL A 303 15.92 -10.13 19.15
C VAL A 303 15.45 -10.03 20.59
N CYS A 304 14.79 -8.93 20.93
CA CYS A 304 14.37 -8.63 22.30
C CYS A 304 12.84 -8.46 22.35
N PRO A 305 12.13 -9.14 23.27
CA PRO A 305 10.73 -8.82 23.55
C PRO A 305 10.62 -7.37 23.99
N VAL A 306 9.57 -6.68 23.55
CA VAL A 306 9.31 -5.28 23.92
C VAL A 306 7.83 -5.05 24.18
N ASP A 307 7.53 -4.19 25.15
CA ASP A 307 6.21 -3.61 25.31
C ASP A 307 6.12 -2.31 24.50
N LEU A 308 5.22 -2.29 23.50
CA LEU A 308 5.02 -1.11 22.65
C LEU A 308 4.43 0.07 23.44
N SER A 309 3.70 -0.16 24.52
CA SER A 309 3.12 0.90 25.35
C SER A 309 4.19 1.81 25.94
N ALA A 310 5.37 1.26 26.24
CA ALA A 310 6.54 1.96 26.78
C ALA A 310 7.54 2.42 25.70
N ARG A 311 7.28 2.16 24.41
CA ARG A 311 8.22 2.41 23.29
C ARG A 311 7.61 3.25 22.17
N PRO A 312 7.32 4.55 22.42
CA PRO A 312 6.78 5.45 21.40
C PRO A 312 7.71 5.61 20.18
N ASP A 313 9.01 5.41 20.36
CA ASP A 313 10.01 5.41 19.29
C ASP A 313 9.81 4.25 18.29
N LEU A 314 9.38 3.08 18.77
CA LEU A 314 9.07 1.92 17.93
C LEU A 314 7.70 2.06 17.26
N LEU A 315 6.70 2.58 17.99
CA LEU A 315 5.38 2.89 17.44
C LEU A 315 5.48 3.89 16.28
N GLY A 316 6.37 4.88 16.38
CA GLY A 316 6.66 5.81 15.28
C GLY A 316 7.17 5.15 13.99
N ARG A 317 7.70 3.92 14.06
CA ARG A 317 8.15 3.12 12.91
C ARG A 317 7.03 2.26 12.31
N ILE A 318 5.98 2.00 13.09
CA ILE A 318 4.79 1.25 12.67
C ILE A 318 3.79 2.19 12.02
N ILE A 319 3.54 3.35 12.62
CA ILE A 319 2.44 4.24 12.22
C ILE A 319 2.68 4.83 10.82
N LYS A 320 1.66 4.76 9.97
CA LYS A 320 1.61 5.48 8.70
C LYS A 320 0.41 6.40 8.68
N ARG A 321 0.66 7.69 8.48
CA ARG A 321 -0.43 8.66 8.36
C ARG A 321 -1.15 8.52 7.01
N PRO A 322 -2.48 8.65 6.97
CA PRO A 322 -3.23 8.71 5.71
C PRO A 322 -2.73 9.84 4.80
N GLY A 323 -2.52 9.55 3.51
CA GLY A 323 -2.09 10.53 2.52
C GLY A 323 -3.27 11.24 1.83
N ILE A 324 -3.00 12.11 0.86
CA ILE A 324 -4.02 12.92 0.18
C ILE A 324 -5.12 12.10 -0.50
N PHE A 325 -4.84 10.84 -0.85
CA PHE A 325 -5.80 9.91 -1.43
C PHE A 325 -6.79 9.33 -0.41
N LEU A 326 -6.52 9.49 0.89
CA LEU A 326 -7.36 8.94 1.95
C LEU A 326 -8.05 10.11 2.65
N ARG A 327 -9.37 10.23 2.42
CA ARG A 327 -10.24 11.12 3.17
C ARG A 327 -10.98 10.34 4.22
N CYS A 328 -10.85 10.79 5.44
CA CYS A 328 -11.46 10.11 6.57
C CYS A 328 -11.99 11.16 7.54
N ALA A 329 -13.27 11.47 7.42
CA ALA A 329 -13.96 12.42 8.28
C ALA A 329 -14.29 11.85 9.68
N ARG A 330 -14.17 10.52 9.90
CA ARG A 330 -14.69 9.82 11.10
C ARG A 330 -13.77 8.73 11.67
N ASN A 331 -12.45 8.89 11.61
CA ASN A 331 -11.54 7.80 11.95
C ASN A 331 -10.83 7.95 13.29
N SER A 332 -10.39 6.80 13.80
CA SER A 332 -9.40 6.69 14.87
C SER A 332 -8.14 7.48 14.53
N VAL A 333 -7.64 8.21 15.52
CA VAL A 333 -6.39 8.95 15.41
C VAL A 333 -5.24 7.97 15.17
N HIS A 334 -4.40 8.27 14.19
CA HIS A 334 -3.21 7.46 13.89
C HIS A 334 -2.04 7.96 14.75
N ASP A 335 -2.10 7.65 16.04
CA ASP A 335 -1.14 8.05 17.06
C ASP A 335 -0.56 6.85 17.82
N PRO A 336 0.54 7.05 18.58
CA PRO A 336 1.14 5.99 19.39
C PRO A 336 0.17 5.33 20.36
N GLU A 337 -0.67 6.10 21.05
CA GLU A 337 -1.58 5.57 22.08
C GLU A 337 -2.63 4.63 21.50
N THR A 338 -3.24 5.00 20.37
CA THR A 338 -4.24 4.18 19.68
C THR A 338 -3.63 2.91 19.11
N PHE A 339 -2.42 2.99 18.56
CA PHE A 339 -1.69 1.80 18.11
C PHE A 339 -1.27 0.90 19.27
N ALA A 340 -0.78 1.46 20.38
CA ALA A 340 -0.40 0.70 21.57
C ALA A 340 -1.58 -0.11 22.11
N ARG A 341 -2.77 0.52 22.23
CA ARG A 341 -4.00 -0.19 22.61
C ARG A 341 -4.39 -1.27 21.61
N ARG A 342 -4.31 -0.99 20.31
CA ARG A 342 -4.68 -1.95 19.25
C ARG A 342 -3.78 -3.19 19.25
N LEU A 343 -2.49 -3.03 19.58
CA LEU A 343 -1.48 -4.07 19.56
C LEU A 343 -1.19 -4.66 20.94
N HIS A 344 -1.91 -4.20 21.97
CA HIS A 344 -1.72 -4.65 23.34
C HIS A 344 -1.93 -6.17 23.45
N GLY A 345 -1.07 -6.84 24.21
CA GLY A 345 -1.12 -8.28 24.43
C GLY A 345 -0.49 -9.13 23.31
N LEU A 346 -0.15 -8.54 22.16
CA LEU A 346 0.54 -9.28 21.11
C LEU A 346 2.03 -9.47 21.43
N PRO A 347 2.60 -10.67 21.21
CA PRO A 347 4.04 -10.87 21.18
C PRO A 347 4.72 -9.87 20.24
N THR A 348 5.55 -9.00 20.81
CA THR A 348 6.26 -7.97 20.06
C THR A 348 7.76 -8.07 20.30
N PHE A 349 8.54 -7.97 19.22
CA PHE A 349 9.99 -8.08 19.26
C PHE A 349 10.67 -6.92 18.52
N GLU A 350 11.72 -6.38 19.12
CA GLU A 350 12.67 -5.48 18.47
C GLU A 350 13.86 -6.29 17.91
N PHE A 351 14.13 -6.13 16.62
CA PHE A 351 15.31 -6.69 15.95
C PHE A 351 16.34 -5.57 15.80
N SER A 352 17.34 -5.56 16.68
CA SER A 352 18.37 -4.52 16.80
C SER A 352 19.78 -5.07 16.52
N GLY A 353 20.78 -4.19 16.45
CA GLY A 353 22.17 -4.58 16.18
C GLY A 353 22.47 -4.65 14.68
N GLY A 354 23.20 -5.68 14.24
CA GLY A 354 23.49 -5.93 12.82
C GLY A 354 22.30 -6.45 12.03
N ILE A 355 22.38 -6.37 10.70
CA ILE A 355 21.42 -7.02 9.80
C ILE A 355 21.84 -8.48 9.64
N ASP A 356 20.96 -9.41 9.99
CA ASP A 356 21.13 -10.85 9.79
C ASP A 356 19.76 -11.46 9.44
N PHE A 357 19.49 -11.57 8.13
CA PHE A 357 18.22 -12.10 7.66
C PHE A 357 18.00 -13.56 8.08
N PRO A 358 18.96 -14.49 7.90
CA PRO A 358 18.80 -15.87 8.39
C PRO A 358 18.40 -15.96 9.86
N ALA A 359 19.10 -15.25 10.75
CA ALA A 359 18.78 -15.25 12.18
C ALA A 359 17.38 -14.68 12.46
N ALA A 360 16.97 -13.63 11.72
CA ALA A 360 15.62 -13.08 11.86
C ALA A 360 14.53 -14.01 11.34
N GLU A 361 14.78 -14.72 10.25
CA GLU A 361 13.88 -15.74 9.71
C GLU A 361 13.68 -16.86 10.73
N ASP A 362 14.76 -17.43 11.26
CA ASP A 362 14.69 -18.50 12.25
C ASP A 362 13.93 -18.07 13.51
N ALA A 363 14.18 -16.85 14.02
CA ALA A 363 13.48 -16.32 15.19
C ALA A 363 11.97 -16.15 14.95
N LEU A 364 11.57 -15.64 13.78
CA LEU A 364 10.15 -15.43 13.44
C LEU A 364 9.43 -16.74 13.15
N LEU A 365 10.09 -17.72 12.53
CA LEU A 365 9.54 -19.05 12.32
C LEU A 365 9.34 -19.78 13.65
N ALA A 366 10.35 -19.76 14.53
CA ALA A 366 10.25 -20.35 15.86
C ALA A 366 9.14 -19.72 16.71
N LEU A 367 8.83 -18.43 16.49
CA LEU A 367 7.70 -17.76 17.12
C LEU A 367 6.34 -18.30 16.64
N LEU A 368 6.21 -18.58 15.34
CA LEU A 368 4.97 -19.13 14.76
C LEU A 368 4.71 -20.58 15.19
N ASP A 369 5.78 -21.32 15.48
CA ASP A 369 5.73 -22.74 15.88
C ASP A 369 5.42 -22.95 17.37
N ARG A 370 5.31 -21.88 18.16
CA ARG A 370 4.92 -22.00 19.58
C ARG A 370 3.48 -22.50 19.70
N PRO A 371 3.20 -23.45 20.61
CA PRO A 371 1.82 -23.80 20.94
C PRO A 371 1.07 -22.59 21.48
N GLU A 372 -0.26 -22.60 21.30
CA GLU A 372 -1.18 -21.56 21.74
C GLU A 372 -1.24 -21.39 23.27
#